data_AF-A0A7Y2FBN2-F1
#
_entry.id   AF-A0A7Y2FBN2-F1
#
_cell.length_a   1.000
_cell.length_b   1.000
_cell.length_c   1.000
_cell.angle_alpha   90.00
_cell.angle_beta   90.00
_cell.angle_gamma   90.00
#
_symmetry.space_group_name_H-M   'P 1'
#
loop_
_entity.id
_entity.type
_entity.pdbx_description
1 polymer ?
#
loop_
_entity_poly.entity_id
_entity_poly.type
_entity_poly.pdbx_seq_one_letter_code
_entity_poly.pdbx_strand_id
1 'polypeptide(L)'
;VEQNLNTLLVDAQKLSYEHVGKADNILEQRFVNEEADVYGMFFEVKGNAASQAQFYVTDSTNHFVTGALYFYAKPNYDSIYPAAMYIQNDIRRIMESLTWI
;
A
#
# COMPACT_ATOMS: atom_id res chain seq x y z
N VAL A 1 -10.05 12.39 16.22
CA VAL A 1 -9.15 12.89 15.16
C VAL A 1 -9.97 13.84 14.33
N GLU A 2 -10.01 15.13 14.69
CA GLU A 2 -10.90 16.09 14.03
C GLU A 2 -10.15 16.83 12.93
N GLN A 3 -10.65 16.74 11.69
CA GLN A 3 -10.34 17.61 10.53
C GLN A 3 -9.04 17.42 9.73
N ASN A 4 -8.24 16.37 9.95
CA ASN A 4 -7.01 16.16 9.16
C ASN A 4 -7.05 14.99 8.16
N LEU A 5 -8.20 14.34 7.95
CA LEU A 5 -8.28 13.18 7.05
C LEU A 5 -7.88 13.54 5.61
N ASN A 6 -8.36 14.66 5.08
CA ASN A 6 -7.97 15.11 3.74
C ASN A 6 -6.46 15.38 3.64
N THR A 7 -5.86 15.94 4.69
CA THR A 7 -4.41 16.16 4.76
C THR A 7 -3.66 14.84 4.79
N LEU A 8 -4.12 13.86 5.59
CA LEU A 8 -3.52 12.53 5.66
C LEU A 8 -3.67 11.75 4.34
N LEU A 9 -4.81 11.87 3.66
CA LEU A 9 -5.03 11.28 2.34
C LEU A 9 -4.12 11.93 1.29
N VAL A 10 -4.01 13.26 1.29
CA VAL A 10 -3.12 14.01 0.40
C VAL A 10 -1.65 13.72 0.69
N ASP A 11 -1.25 13.59 1.95
CA ASP A 11 0.12 13.28 2.35
C ASP A 11 0.47 11.82 2.02
N ALA A 12 -0.43 10.87 2.25
CA ALA A 12 -0.24 9.47 1.83
C ALA A 12 -0.12 9.36 0.30
N GLN A 13 -0.93 10.12 -0.44
CA GLN A 13 -0.88 10.18 -1.89
C GLN A 13 0.43 10.86 -2.37
N LYS A 14 0.87 11.94 -1.73
CA LYS A 14 2.16 12.61 -2.01
C LYS A 14 3.37 11.74 -1.70
N LEU A 15 3.40 11.04 -0.56
CA LEU A 15 4.47 10.10 -0.21
C LEU A 15 4.57 8.97 -1.23
N SER A 16 3.42 8.45 -1.68
CA SER A 16 3.36 7.44 -2.75
C SER A 16 3.92 8.00 -4.06
N TYR A 17 3.64 9.26 -4.38
CA TYR A 17 4.17 9.96 -5.56
C TYR A 17 5.66 10.33 -5.47
N GLU A 18 6.21 10.67 -4.30
CA GLU A 18 7.64 11.00 -4.18
C GLU A 18 8.56 9.77 -4.32
N HIS A 19 8.03 8.57 -4.14
CA HIS A 19 8.74 7.32 -4.46
C HIS A 19 8.70 6.92 -5.96
N VAL A 20 8.01 7.68 -6.81
CA VAL A 20 7.93 7.47 -8.27
C VAL A 20 9.29 7.64 -8.96
N GLY A 21 10.22 8.39 -8.38
CA GLY A 21 11.50 8.76 -9.03
C GLY A 21 12.47 7.61 -9.34
N LYS A 22 12.16 6.36 -8.96
CA LYS A 22 13.01 5.17 -9.23
C LYS A 22 12.27 3.93 -9.74
N ALA A 23 10.95 3.97 -9.89
CA ALA A 23 10.16 2.82 -10.32
C ALA A 23 9.96 2.83 -11.84
N ASP A 24 10.08 1.67 -12.49
CA ASP A 24 9.84 1.56 -13.93
C ASP A 24 8.35 1.67 -14.25
N ASN A 25 7.49 1.18 -13.34
CA ASN A 25 6.03 1.36 -13.35
C ASN A 25 5.46 1.20 -11.93
N ILE A 26 4.45 2.00 -11.59
CA ILE A 26 3.64 1.84 -10.37
C ILE A 26 2.20 1.54 -10.80
N LEU A 27 1.63 0.46 -10.29
CA LEU A 27 0.21 0.14 -10.46
C LEU A 27 -0.55 0.49 -9.19
N GLU A 28 -1.56 1.34 -9.32
CA GLU A 28 -2.44 1.73 -8.24
C GLU A 28 -3.73 0.91 -8.30
N GLN A 29 -4.10 0.29 -7.18
CA GLN A 29 -5.30 -0.51 -7.04
C GLN A 29 -6.12 0.02 -5.87
N ARG A 30 -7.26 0.67 -6.17
CA ARG A 30 -8.17 1.17 -5.14
C ARG A 30 -8.81 -0.01 -4.41
N PHE A 31 -8.85 0.08 -3.08
CA PHE A 31 -9.52 -0.88 -2.21
C PHE A 31 -10.73 -0.21 -1.55
N VAL A 32 -11.89 -0.86 -1.62
CA VAL A 32 -13.13 -0.38 -1.00
C VAL A 32 -13.89 -1.59 -0.45
N ASN A 33 -14.22 -1.53 0.84
CA ASN A 33 -15.14 -2.43 1.51
C ASN A 33 -16.15 -1.58 2.28
N GLU A 34 -17.31 -1.32 1.67
CA GLU A 34 -18.36 -0.47 2.24
C GLU A 34 -19.05 -1.15 3.44
N GLU A 35 -19.11 -2.49 3.48
CA GLU A 35 -19.75 -3.22 4.57
C GLU A 35 -18.98 -3.11 5.89
N ALA A 36 -17.65 -2.99 5.81
CA ALA A 36 -16.75 -2.87 6.96
C ALA A 36 -16.22 -1.45 7.20
N ASP A 37 -16.69 -0.46 6.42
CA ASP A 37 -16.15 0.91 6.40
C ASP A 37 -14.61 0.93 6.24
N VAL A 38 -14.06 0.16 5.30
CA VAL A 38 -12.62 0.15 5.01
C VAL A 38 -12.36 0.65 3.61
N TYR A 39 -11.59 1.73 3.51
CA TYR A 39 -11.18 2.36 2.26
C TYR A 39 -9.67 2.37 2.18
N GLY A 40 -9.09 2.21 0.99
CA GLY A 40 -7.65 2.17 0.86
C GLY A 40 -7.13 2.22 -0.56
N MET A 41 -5.81 2.13 -0.66
CA MET A 41 -5.09 2.01 -1.92
C MET A 41 -3.95 1.00 -1.73
N PHE A 42 -3.74 0.18 -2.73
CA PHE A 42 -2.61 -0.72 -2.85
C PHE A 42 -1.75 -0.29 -4.05
N PHE A 43 -0.44 -0.22 -3.85
CA PHE A 43 0.56 0.20 -4.82
C PHE A 43 1.49 -0.97 -5.09
N GLU A 44 1.50 -1.46 -6.32
CA GLU A 44 2.49 -2.41 -6.79
C GLU A 44 3.60 -1.65 -7.51
N VAL A 45 4.84 -1.82 -7.05
CA VAL A 45 6.00 -1.15 -7.67
C VAL A 45 6.76 -2.19 -8.47
N LYS A 46 6.88 -1.99 -9.79
CA LYS A 46 7.63 -2.88 -10.68
C LYS A 46 9.06 -2.36 -10.91
N GLY A 47 10.01 -3.28 -10.95
CA GLY A 47 11.43 -3.01 -11.20
C GLY A 47 12.28 -3.02 -9.94
N ASN A 48 13.50 -2.50 -10.04
CA ASN A 48 14.50 -2.50 -8.96
C ASN A 48 14.23 -1.42 -7.89
N ALA A 49 12.98 -1.37 -7.40
CA ALA A 49 12.57 -0.48 -6.31
C ALA A 49 12.92 -1.07 -4.93
N ALA A 50 13.13 -0.17 -3.97
CA ALA A 50 13.43 -0.54 -2.58
C ALA A 50 12.23 -1.21 -1.86
N SER A 51 11.01 -0.89 -2.30
CA SER A 51 9.78 -1.54 -1.86
C SER A 51 9.00 -2.00 -3.08
N GLN A 52 8.47 -3.21 -3.01
CA GLN A 52 7.78 -3.89 -4.12
C GLN A 52 6.24 -3.80 -3.98
N ALA A 53 5.76 -3.44 -2.80
CA ALA A 53 4.34 -3.26 -2.52
C ALA A 53 4.16 -2.27 -1.36
N GLN A 54 3.19 -1.37 -1.47
CA GLN A 54 2.81 -0.46 -0.40
C GLN A 54 1.28 -0.37 -0.34
N PHE A 55 0.72 -0.09 0.82
CA PHE A 55 -0.72 0.09 0.94
C PHE A 55 -1.06 1.02 2.10
N TYR A 56 -2.25 1.60 2.03
CA TYR A 56 -2.89 2.18 3.20
C TYR A 56 -4.38 1.80 3.23
N VAL A 57 -4.94 1.82 4.43
CA VAL A 57 -6.36 1.59 4.72
C VAL A 57 -6.83 2.54 5.81
N THR A 58 -8.09 2.97 5.74
CA THR A 58 -8.69 3.95 6.63
C THR A 58 -10.21 3.75 6.73
N ASP A 59 -10.78 4.14 7.87
CA ASP A 59 -12.24 4.23 8.06
C ASP A 59 -12.83 5.57 7.61
N SER A 60 -12.02 6.44 6.99
CA SER A 60 -12.34 7.81 6.64
C SER A 60 -12.62 8.77 7.81
N THR A 61 -12.48 8.35 9.07
CA THR A 61 -12.78 9.22 10.22
C THR A 61 -11.63 9.28 11.22
N ASN A 62 -11.24 8.16 11.82
CA ASN A 62 -10.34 8.12 12.97
C ASN A 62 -9.26 7.05 12.87
N HIS A 63 -9.37 6.11 11.94
CA HIS A 63 -8.47 5.00 11.78
C HIS A 63 -7.69 5.10 10.48
N PHE A 64 -6.37 4.92 10.55
CA PHE A 64 -5.48 4.90 9.40
C PHE A 64 -4.32 3.93 9.67
N VAL A 65 -4.09 3.02 8.73
CA VAL A 65 -2.98 2.06 8.76
C VAL A 65 -2.29 2.11 7.42
N THR A 66 -0.96 2.14 7.42
CA THR A 66 -0.11 2.05 6.23
C THR A 66 0.92 0.95 6.40
N GLY A 67 1.31 0.33 5.29
CA GLY A 67 2.32 -0.73 5.27
C GLY A 67 3.11 -0.71 3.98
N ALA A 68 4.37 -1.14 4.06
CA ALA A 68 5.27 -1.26 2.91
C ALA A 68 6.11 -2.52 3.02
N LEU A 69 6.24 -3.24 1.90
CA LEU A 69 7.03 -4.45 1.79
C LEU A 69 8.47 -4.12 1.38
N TYR A 70 9.41 -4.37 2.28
CA TYR A 70 10.84 -4.26 2.02
C TYR A 70 11.48 -5.64 2.00
N PHE A 71 12.27 -5.92 0.97
CA PHE A 71 13.11 -7.11 0.93
C PHE A 71 14.48 -6.78 1.49
N TYR A 72 14.91 -7.53 2.51
CA TYR A 72 16.27 -7.47 3.03
C TYR A 72 17.25 -8.25 2.13
N ALA A 73 17.34 -7.86 0.87
CA ALA A 73 18.23 -8.44 -0.12
C ALA A 73 18.70 -7.37 -1.11
N LYS A 74 19.90 -7.53 -1.65
CA LYS A 74 20.32 -6.71 -2.79
C LYS A 74 19.30 -6.92 -3.92
N PRO A 75 18.70 -5.88 -4.50
CA PRO A 75 17.59 -6.04 -5.44
C PRO A 75 18.01 -6.89 -6.64
N ASN A 76 17.48 -8.12 -6.70
CA ASN A 76 17.42 -8.91 -7.91
C ASN A 76 15.95 -9.27 -8.10
N TYR A 77 15.23 -8.38 -8.80
CA TYR A 77 13.78 -8.44 -8.97
C TYR A 77 13.31 -9.84 -9.41
N ASP A 78 13.98 -10.43 -10.40
CA ASP A 78 13.60 -11.74 -10.95
C ASP A 78 13.68 -12.87 -9.93
N SER A 79 14.63 -12.79 -8.98
CA SER A 79 14.79 -13.83 -7.94
C SER A 79 13.75 -13.72 -6.82
N ILE A 80 13.30 -12.50 -6.51
CA ILE A 80 12.33 -12.27 -5.44
C ILE A 80 10.89 -12.18 -5.95
N TYR A 81 10.69 -12.10 -7.27
CA TYR A 81 9.38 -11.89 -7.88
C TYR A 81 8.31 -12.89 -7.42
N PRO A 82 8.55 -14.21 -7.37
CA PRO A 82 7.55 -15.15 -6.87
C PRO A 82 7.18 -14.88 -5.41
N ALA A 83 8.16 -14.62 -4.54
CA ALA A 83 7.93 -14.32 -3.13
C ALA A 83 7.20 -12.97 -2.95
N ALA A 84 7.54 -11.96 -3.75
CA ALA A 84 6.83 -10.68 -3.77
C ALA A 84 5.36 -10.88 -4.13
N MET A 85 5.05 -11.64 -5.18
CA MET A 85 3.68 -11.94 -5.56
C MET A 85 2.89 -12.65 -4.47
N TYR A 86 3.49 -13.60 -3.75
CA TYR A 86 2.85 -14.26 -2.61
C TYR A 86 2.52 -13.27 -1.49
N ILE A 87 3.49 -12.46 -1.06
CA ILE A 87 3.28 -11.49 0.03
C ILE A 87 2.29 -10.40 -0.39
N GLN A 88 2.28 -10.00 -1.66
CA GLN A 88 1.26 -9.08 -2.19
C GLN A 88 -0.16 -9.64 -2.04
N ASN A 89 -0.36 -10.93 -2.32
CA ASN A 89 -1.66 -11.57 -2.09
C ASN A 89 -2.03 -11.59 -0.60
N ASP A 90 -1.06 -11.86 0.28
CA ASP A 90 -1.29 -11.83 1.73
C ASP A 90 -1.63 -10.41 2.23
N ILE A 91 -0.97 -9.38 1.70
CA ILE A 91 -1.31 -7.97 1.99
C ILE A 91 -2.74 -7.67 1.57
N ARG A 92 -3.18 -8.11 0.38
CA ARG A 92 -4.59 -7.95 -0.04
C ARG A 92 -5.54 -8.65 0.92
N ARG A 93 -5.22 -9.87 1.37
CA ARG A 93 -6.02 -10.58 2.39
C ARG A 93 -6.10 -9.82 3.71
N ILE A 94 -4.99 -9.21 4.15
CA ILE A 94 -4.98 -8.35 5.34
C ILE A 94 -5.95 -7.20 5.15
N MET A 95 -5.88 -6.48 4.02
CA MET A 95 -6.80 -5.36 3.72
C MET A 95 -8.26 -5.81 3.66
N GLU A 96 -8.55 -6.97 3.06
CA GLU A 96 -9.90 -7.57 2.98
C GLU A 96 -10.48 -7.95 4.34
N SER A 97 -9.64 -8.47 5.25
CA SER A 97 -10.05 -8.97 6.56
C SER A 97 -10.07 -7.91 7.67
N LEU A 98 -9.60 -6.70 7.38
CA LEU A 98 -9.46 -5.66 8.37
C LEU A 98 -10.84 -5.13 8.80
N THR A 99 -11.02 -4.96 10.11
CA THR A 99 -12.22 -4.37 10.71
C THR A 99 -11.81 -3.42 11.82
N TRP A 100 -12.52 -2.31 11.97
CA TRP A 100 -12.32 -1.37 13.07
C TRP A 100 -13.12 -1.81 14.32
N ILE A 101 -12.64 -1.45 15.52
CA ILE A 101 -13.27 -1.79 16.82
C ILE A 101 -13.80 -0.52 17.47
#